data_AF-A0A9P9U1H4-F1
#
_entry.id   AF-A0A9P9U1H4-F1
#
_cell.length_a   1.000
_cell.length_b   1.000
_cell.length_c   1.000
_cell.angle_alpha   90.00
_cell.angle_beta   90.00
_cell.angle_gamma   90.00
#
_symmetry.space_group_name_H-M   'P 1'
#
loop_
_entity.id
_entity.type
_entity.pdbx_description
1 polymer ?
#
loop_
_entity_poly.entity_id
_entity_poly.type
_entity_poly.pdbx_seq_one_letter_code
_entity_poly.pdbx_strand_id
1 'polypeptide(L)'
;VLLHQDFGTCNIIVDEATCHLVGVIDWAEEEVCSFVFNLYSLRFLSGKLHLRNGWTRYEDDQTLQDTFWERFQEEVGGLSDHQLRTIKLARALGLLLSFGFTSRLSNEPKPVPITDDERGRYNMMSLDVFLVSPTTKFDF
;
A
#
# COMPACT_ATOMS: atom_id res chain seq x y z
N VAL A 1 5.51 -3.68 15.20
CA VAL A 1 6.24 -4.84 14.61
C VAL A 1 7.28 -4.31 13.66
N LEU A 2 8.20 -5.16 13.17
CA LEU A 2 9.12 -4.74 12.10
C LEU A 2 8.33 -4.65 10.78
N LEU A 3 8.36 -3.48 10.16
CA LEU A 3 7.70 -3.20 8.89
C LEU A 3 8.74 -3.08 7.78
N HIS A 4 8.41 -3.57 6.59
CA HIS A 4 9.28 -3.51 5.41
C HIS A 4 9.42 -2.11 4.80
N GLN A 5 8.41 -1.24 4.98
CA GLN A 5 8.25 0.10 4.39
C GLN A 5 8.15 0.19 2.85
N ASP A 6 8.81 -0.70 2.10
CA ASP A 6 8.67 -0.83 0.64
C ASP A 6 8.04 -2.18 0.22
N PHE A 7 6.97 -2.60 0.88
CA PHE A 7 6.36 -3.90 0.53
C PHE A 7 5.56 -3.78 -0.78
N GLY A 8 5.84 -4.64 -1.74
CA GLY A 8 5.20 -4.57 -3.06
C GLY A 8 5.60 -5.70 -4.00
N THR A 9 5.06 -5.68 -5.22
CA THR A 9 5.26 -6.71 -6.26
C THR A 9 6.73 -6.97 -6.57
N CYS A 10 7.59 -5.96 -6.50
CA CYS A 10 9.03 -6.09 -6.77
C CYS A 10 9.81 -6.78 -5.64
N ASN A 11 9.25 -6.81 -4.42
CA ASN A 11 9.93 -7.29 -3.21
C ASN A 11 9.34 -8.61 -2.69
N ILE A 12 8.37 -9.19 -3.40
CA ILE A 12 7.74 -10.48 -3.09
C ILE A 12 8.24 -11.53 -4.07
N ILE A 13 8.73 -12.66 -3.53
CA ILE A 13 9.11 -13.83 -4.31
C ILE A 13 8.07 -14.92 -4.08
N VAL A 14 7.54 -15.47 -5.17
CA VAL A 14 6.60 -16.58 -5.16
C VAL A 14 7.19 -17.80 -5.87
N ASP A 15 6.74 -18.99 -5.46
CA ASP A 15 6.96 -20.20 -6.22
C ASP A 15 6.16 -20.14 -7.54
N GLU A 16 6.81 -20.43 -8.67
CA GLU A 16 6.20 -20.28 -10.00
C GLU A 16 5.01 -21.22 -10.22
N ALA A 17 5.07 -22.43 -9.67
CA ALA A 17 4.05 -23.45 -9.91
C ALA A 17 2.82 -23.29 -9.01
N THR A 18 3.01 -22.82 -7.77
CA THR A 18 1.97 -22.77 -6.74
C THR A 18 1.54 -21.35 -6.37
N CYS A 19 2.30 -20.33 -6.76
CA CYS A 19 2.14 -18.94 -6.34
C CYS A 19 2.24 -18.75 -4.80
N HIS A 20 2.78 -19.72 -4.07
CA HIS A 20 3.02 -19.55 -2.64
C HIS A 20 4.14 -18.54 -2.41
N LEU A 21 3.96 -17.67 -1.41
CA LEU A 21 5.00 -16.75 -0.94
C LEU A 21 6.20 -17.56 -0.43
N VAL A 22 7.36 -17.40 -1.05
CA VAL A 22 8.61 -18.08 -0.65
C VAL A 22 9.68 -17.13 -0.12
N GLY A 23 9.51 -15.81 -0.30
CA GLY A 23 10.46 -14.85 0.24
C GLY A 23 9.99 -13.40 0.12
N VAL A 24 10.59 -12.56 0.97
CA VAL A 24 10.48 -11.09 0.93
C VAL A 24 11.90 -10.52 0.99
N ILE A 25 12.26 -9.66 0.06
CA ILE A 25 13.61 -9.11 -0.12
C ILE A 25 13.59 -7.58 0.00
N ASP A 26 14.79 -6.98 0.10
CA ASP A 26 14.97 -5.51 0.18
C ASP A 26 14.44 -4.88 1.47
N TRP A 27 14.91 -5.42 2.59
CA TRP A 27 14.56 -4.93 3.93
C TRP A 27 15.32 -3.66 4.34
N ALA A 28 15.94 -2.91 3.42
CA ALA A 28 16.80 -1.78 3.78
C ALA A 28 16.07 -0.57 4.40
N GLU A 29 14.74 -0.52 4.26
CA GLU A 29 13.87 0.54 4.81
C GLU A 29 13.16 0.11 6.10
N GLU A 30 13.62 -0.93 6.79
CA GLU A 30 12.83 -1.52 7.86
C GLU A 30 12.62 -0.57 9.07
N GLU A 31 11.39 -0.50 9.57
CA GLU A 31 11.05 0.37 10.69
C GLU A 31 10.11 -0.32 11.68
N VAL A 32 10.26 -0.03 12.97
CA VAL A 32 9.31 -0.47 13.99
C VAL A 32 8.09 0.46 14.00
N CYS A 33 6.98 0.01 13.43
CA CYS A 33 5.71 0.73 13.48
C CYS A 33 4.50 -0.23 13.53
N SER A 34 3.29 0.32 13.39
CA SER A 34 2.09 -0.50 13.29
C SER A 34 2.03 -1.17 11.91
N PHE A 35 1.80 -2.49 11.86
CA PHE A 35 1.80 -3.24 10.59
C PHE A 35 0.71 -2.74 9.62
N VAL A 36 -0.37 -2.17 10.17
CA VAL A 36 -1.52 -1.67 9.42
C VAL A 36 -1.12 -0.56 8.44
N PHE A 37 -0.01 0.15 8.69
CA PHE A 37 0.49 1.18 7.79
C PHE A 37 0.97 0.59 6.47
N ASN A 38 1.42 -0.66 6.42
CA ASN A 38 1.86 -1.25 5.16
C ASN A 38 0.71 -1.79 4.31
N LEU A 39 -0.52 -1.85 4.83
CA LEU A 39 -1.65 -2.47 4.12
C LEU A 39 -2.04 -1.71 2.84
N TYR A 40 -1.52 -0.50 2.61
CA TYR A 40 -1.76 0.21 1.36
C TYR A 40 -1.09 -0.52 0.18
N SER A 41 0.01 -1.23 0.43
CA SER A 41 0.78 -2.00 -0.55
C SER A 41 -0.08 -3.00 -1.32
N LEU A 42 -1.14 -3.52 -0.70
CA LEU A 42 -2.09 -4.44 -1.32
C LEU A 42 -2.67 -3.89 -2.62
N ARG A 43 -2.86 -2.57 -2.73
CA ARG A 43 -3.34 -1.96 -3.99
C ARG A 43 -2.35 -2.16 -5.13
N PHE A 44 -1.06 -2.11 -4.84
CA PHE A 44 -0.02 -2.33 -5.84
C PHE A 44 0.05 -3.80 -6.31
N LEU A 45 -0.61 -4.73 -5.62
CA LEU A 45 -0.79 -6.12 -6.05
C LEU A 45 -2.01 -6.31 -6.96
N SER A 46 -3.00 -5.41 -6.90
CA SER A 46 -4.29 -5.57 -7.60
C SER A 46 -4.50 -4.61 -8.77
N GLY A 47 -3.45 -3.91 -9.17
CA GLY A 47 -3.44 -3.07 -10.36
C GLY A 47 -2.07 -2.51 -10.67
N LYS A 48 -2.04 -1.57 -11.61
CA LYS A 48 -0.82 -0.89 -12.04
C LYS A 48 -1.06 0.59 -12.32
N LEU A 49 -0.08 1.42 -11.98
CA LEU A 49 -0.07 2.83 -12.33
C LEU A 49 0.58 3.00 -13.71
N HIS A 50 -0.14 3.57 -14.67
CA HIS A 50 0.36 3.91 -15.99
C HIS A 50 0.46 5.43 -16.15
N LEU A 51 1.64 5.95 -16.51
CA LEU A 51 1.91 7.39 -16.57
C LEU A 51 0.91 8.20 -17.43
N ARG A 52 0.38 7.60 -18.51
CA ARG A 52 -0.61 8.28 -19.38
C ARG A 52 -2.06 8.04 -18.99
N ASN A 53 -2.35 6.90 -18.37
CA ASN A 53 -3.73 6.42 -18.21
C ASN A 53 -4.15 6.40 -16.73
N GLY A 54 -3.26 6.76 -15.82
CA GLY A 54 -3.45 6.63 -14.39
C GLY A 54 -3.52 5.17 -13.96
N TRP A 55 -4.26 4.93 -12.89
CA TRP A 55 -4.40 3.60 -12.30
C TRP A 55 -5.33 2.70 -13.12
N THR A 56 -4.84 1.50 -13.44
CA THR A 56 -5.64 0.43 -14.07
C THR A 56 -5.73 -0.73 -13.09
N ARG A 57 -6.96 -1.11 -12.73
CA ARG A 57 -7.23 -2.31 -11.93
C ARG A 57 -7.06 -3.56 -12.78
N TYR A 58 -6.62 -4.64 -12.15
CA TYR A 58 -6.76 -5.97 -12.74
C TYR A 58 -8.23 -6.43 -12.67
N GLU A 59 -8.59 -7.39 -13.52
CA GLU A 59 -9.99 -7.85 -13.64
C GLU A 59 -10.51 -8.45 -12.33
N ASP A 60 -9.62 -8.99 -11.52
CA ASP A 60 -9.85 -9.64 -10.24
C ASP A 60 -9.60 -8.73 -9.01
N ASP A 61 -9.41 -7.41 -9.19
CA ASP A 61 -9.12 -6.46 -8.10
C ASP A 61 -10.12 -6.59 -6.94
N GLN A 62 -11.42 -6.65 -7.26
CA GLN A 62 -12.47 -6.76 -6.25
C GLN A 62 -12.39 -8.10 -5.50
N THR A 63 -12.24 -9.20 -6.23
CA THR A 63 -12.09 -10.54 -5.64
C THR A 63 -10.87 -10.61 -4.73
N LEU A 64 -9.75 -10.01 -5.11
CA LEU A 64 -8.53 -9.96 -4.31
C LEU A 64 -8.75 -9.15 -3.02
N GLN A 65 -9.39 -7.98 -3.10
CA GLN A 65 -9.70 -7.17 -1.92
C GLN A 65 -10.63 -7.91 -0.96
N ASP A 66 -11.71 -8.50 -1.47
CA ASP A 66 -12.68 -9.23 -0.65
C ASP A 66 -12.03 -10.43 0.04
N THR A 67 -11.27 -11.23 -0.73
CA THR A 67 -10.51 -12.38 -0.20
C THR A 67 -9.52 -11.94 0.87
N PHE A 68 -8.77 -10.85 0.64
CA PHE A 68 -7.82 -10.34 1.63
C PHE A 68 -8.51 -9.95 2.93
N TRP A 69 -9.59 -9.14 2.87
CA TRP A 69 -10.25 -8.64 4.07
C TRP A 69 -11.02 -9.72 4.83
N GLU A 70 -11.57 -10.72 4.13
CA GLU A 70 -12.15 -11.91 4.74
C GLU A 70 -11.08 -12.67 5.53
N ARG A 71 -9.99 -13.08 4.86
CA ARG A 71 -8.88 -13.81 5.50
C ARG A 71 -8.23 -13.03 6.63
N PHE A 72 -8.03 -11.73 6.45
CA PHE A 72 -7.45 -10.87 7.47
C PHE A 72 -8.30 -10.86 8.77
N GLN A 73 -9.63 -10.81 8.64
CA GLN A 73 -10.52 -10.85 9.80
C GLN A 73 -10.55 -12.23 10.45
N GLU A 74 -10.54 -13.30 9.65
CA GLU A 74 -10.45 -14.68 10.15
C GLU A 74 -9.16 -14.92 10.95
N GLU A 75 -8.02 -14.53 10.41
CA GLU A 75 -6.70 -14.78 11.00
C GLU A 75 -6.43 -13.91 12.22
N VAL A 76 -6.84 -12.63 12.21
CA VAL A 76 -6.68 -11.75 13.38
C VAL A 76 -7.66 -12.15 14.48
N GLY A 77 -8.90 -12.50 14.10
CA GLY A 77 -9.97 -12.89 15.01
C GLY A 77 -10.49 -11.74 15.89
N GLY A 78 -11.79 -11.75 16.19
CA GLY A 78 -12.39 -10.87 17.21
C GLY A 78 -12.31 -9.36 16.92
N LEU A 79 -12.10 -8.95 15.67
CA LEU A 79 -12.14 -7.54 15.28
C LEU A 79 -13.59 -7.04 15.29
N SER A 80 -13.86 -6.01 16.07
CA SER A 80 -15.09 -5.23 15.94
C SER A 80 -15.08 -4.38 14.67
N ASP A 81 -16.26 -3.99 14.17
CA ASP A 81 -16.39 -3.07 13.04
C ASP A 81 -15.62 -1.75 13.24
N HIS A 82 -15.54 -1.28 14.48
CA HIS A 82 -14.80 -0.05 14.80
C HIS A 82 -13.28 -0.24 14.66
N GLN A 83 -12.75 -1.39 15.09
CA GLN A 83 -11.34 -1.72 14.88
C GLN A 83 -11.04 -1.90 13.39
N LEU A 84 -11.91 -2.58 12.64
CA LEU A 84 -11.75 -2.74 11.20
C LEU A 84 -11.72 -1.38 10.48
N ARG A 85 -12.65 -0.47 10.80
CA ARG A 85 -12.61 0.92 10.28
C ARG A 85 -11.32 1.65 10.65
N THR A 86 -10.87 1.50 11.90
CA THR A 86 -9.59 2.09 12.33
C THR A 86 -8.41 1.57 11.53
N ILE A 87 -8.37 0.26 11.24
CA ILE A 87 -7.34 -0.36 10.41
C ILE A 87 -7.40 0.19 8.97
N LYS A 88 -8.58 0.32 8.38
CA LYS A 88 -8.77 0.89 7.03
C LYS A 88 -8.35 2.36 6.95
N LEU A 89 -8.61 3.16 7.98
CA LEU A 89 -8.12 4.53 8.09
C LEU A 89 -6.59 4.58 8.26
N ALA A 90 -6.03 3.71 9.11
CA ALA A 90 -4.59 3.64 9.33
C ALA A 90 -3.83 3.20 8.07
N ARG A 91 -4.43 2.35 7.22
CA ARG A 91 -3.92 2.03 5.88
C ARG A 91 -3.74 3.29 5.03
N ALA A 92 -4.71 4.20 5.03
CA ALA A 92 -4.60 5.46 4.28
C ALA A 92 -3.56 6.41 4.87
N LEU A 93 -3.39 6.42 6.20
CA LEU A 93 -2.28 7.12 6.84
C LEU A 93 -0.92 6.55 6.37
N GLY A 94 -0.80 5.23 6.27
CA GLY A 94 0.39 4.59 5.70
C GLY A 94 0.70 5.07 4.28
N LEU A 95 -0.32 5.12 3.41
CA LEU A 95 -0.15 5.68 2.06
C LEU A 95 0.33 7.14 2.08
N LEU A 96 -0.23 7.97 2.96
CA LEU A 96 0.18 9.37 3.11
C LEU A 96 1.61 9.50 3.61
N LEU A 97 2.06 8.64 4.52
CA LEU A 97 3.45 8.64 4.99
C LEU A 97 4.41 8.22 3.89
N SER A 98 4.06 7.20 3.10
CA SER A 98 4.90 6.73 2.02
C SER A 98 4.90 7.72 0.84
N PHE A 99 3.75 8.16 0.34
CA PHE A 99 3.71 8.98 -0.88
C PHE A 99 3.64 10.47 -0.62
N GLY A 100 3.23 10.93 0.56
CA GLY A 100 3.01 12.36 0.85
C GLY A 100 4.25 13.20 1.04
N PHE A 101 5.44 12.60 1.07
CA PHE A 101 6.71 13.29 1.29
C PHE A 101 7.76 12.98 0.22
N THR A 102 8.71 13.89 0.05
CA THR A 102 9.78 13.82 -0.99
C THR A 102 10.84 12.76 -0.72
N SER A 103 10.97 12.33 0.52
CA SER A 103 12.04 11.46 0.99
C SER A 103 11.49 10.49 2.03
N ARG A 104 12.06 9.30 2.10
CA ARG A 104 11.69 8.25 3.06
C ARG A 104 12.91 7.71 3.80
N LEU A 105 14.06 7.72 3.14
CA LEU A 105 15.26 7.10 3.67
C LEU A 105 16.00 8.04 4.63
N SER A 106 16.68 7.45 5.61
CA SER A 106 17.47 8.21 6.58
C SER A 106 18.68 8.93 5.98
N ASN A 107 19.15 8.49 4.80
CA ASN A 107 20.26 9.10 4.06
C ASN A 107 19.79 10.15 3.03
N GLU A 108 18.49 10.39 2.90
CA GLU A 108 17.92 11.38 2.00
C GLU A 108 17.75 12.76 2.68
N PRO A 109 17.51 13.84 1.92
CA PRO A 109 17.15 15.13 2.48
C PRO A 109 15.93 15.02 3.39
N LYS A 110 15.83 15.93 4.38
CA LYS A 110 14.69 15.98 5.30
C LYS A 110 13.36 15.93 4.53
N PRO A 111 12.44 15.02 4.86
CA PRO A 111 11.16 14.90 4.15
C PRO A 111 10.37 16.21 4.22
N VAL A 112 9.92 16.69 3.07
CA VAL A 112 8.94 17.79 2.96
C VAL A 112 7.70 17.29 2.21
N PRO A 113 6.51 17.88 2.44
CA PRO A 113 5.32 17.52 1.69
C PRO A 113 5.55 17.65 0.19
N ILE A 114 5.05 16.67 -0.59
CA ILE A 114 5.14 16.72 -2.06
C ILE A 114 4.33 17.89 -2.64
N THR A 115 4.72 18.31 -3.85
CA THR A 115 3.97 19.28 -4.65
C THR A 115 3.85 18.78 -6.10
N ASP A 116 3.04 19.44 -6.95
CA ASP A 116 2.92 19.08 -8.38
C ASP A 116 4.12 19.60 -9.19
N ASP A 117 5.31 19.17 -8.77
CA ASP A 117 6.57 19.34 -9.47
C ASP A 117 7.02 18.02 -10.09
N GLU A 118 8.16 18.02 -10.80
CA GLU A 118 8.67 16.80 -11.45
C GLU A 118 8.97 15.65 -10.47
N ARG A 119 9.21 15.96 -9.19
CA ARG A 119 9.53 14.95 -8.17
C ARG A 119 8.26 14.39 -7.51
N GLY A 120 7.28 15.25 -7.24
CA GLY A 120 6.07 14.91 -6.51
C GLY A 120 4.93 14.40 -7.40
N ARG A 121 4.91 14.71 -8.70
CA ARG A 121 3.78 14.36 -9.58
C ARG A 121 3.44 12.87 -9.59
N TYR A 122 4.44 11.98 -9.57
CA TYR A 122 4.19 10.53 -9.53
C TYR A 122 3.52 10.09 -8.23
N ASN A 123 3.98 10.65 -7.11
CA ASN A 123 3.38 10.38 -5.81
C ASN A 123 1.99 11.00 -5.70
N MET A 124 1.77 12.21 -6.24
CA MET A 124 0.45 12.83 -6.31
C MET A 124 -0.54 11.99 -7.10
N MET A 125 -0.14 11.41 -8.24
CA MET A 125 -1.00 10.48 -8.98
C MET A 125 -1.43 9.28 -8.13
N SER A 126 -0.52 8.73 -7.32
CA SER A 126 -0.83 7.63 -6.41
C SER A 126 -1.81 8.05 -5.31
N LEU A 127 -1.59 9.23 -4.71
CA LEU A 127 -2.48 9.79 -3.70
C LEU A 127 -3.87 10.09 -4.26
N ASP A 128 -3.97 10.71 -5.43
CA ASP A 128 -5.23 11.04 -6.09
C ASP A 128 -6.07 9.79 -6.36
N VAL A 129 -5.43 8.74 -6.89
CA VAL A 129 -6.09 7.48 -7.20
C VAL A 129 -6.68 6.84 -5.94
N PHE A 130 -5.95 6.80 -4.83
CA PHE A 130 -6.35 6.05 -3.65
C PHE A 130 -7.08 6.86 -2.58
N LEU A 131 -7.03 8.19 -2.63
CA LEU A 131 -7.68 9.05 -1.62
C LEU A 131 -8.83 9.89 -2.20
N VAL A 132 -8.80 10.21 -3.50
CA VAL A 132 -9.76 11.18 -4.09
C VAL A 132 -10.67 10.52 -5.12
N SER A 133 -10.12 9.76 -6.06
CA SER A 133 -10.85 9.20 -7.19
C SER A 133 -12.03 8.34 -6.75
N PRO A 134 -13.28 8.64 -7.18
CA PRO A 134 -14.46 7.91 -6.73
C PRO A 134 -14.44 6.43 -7.09
N THR A 135 -13.77 6.07 -8.17
CA THR A 135 -13.71 4.70 -8.67
C THR A 135 -12.66 3.89 -7.94
N THR A 136 -11.54 4.49 -7.51
CA THR A 136 -10.34 3.79 -7.04
C THR A 136 -9.97 4.03 -5.59
N LYS A 137 -10.59 5.03 -4.93
CA LYS A 137 -10.26 5.38 -3.55
C LYS A 137 -10.43 4.20 -2.59
N PHE A 138 -9.73 4.27 -1.47
CA PHE A 138 -9.94 3.36 -0.37
C PHE A 138 -11.38 3.39 0.13
N ASP A 139 -11.84 2.21 0.53
CA ASP A 139 -12.93 2.08 1.47
C ASP A 139 -12.41 2.46 2.87
N PHE A 140 -13.15 3.35 3.53
CA PHE A 140 -12.85 3.90 4.86
C PHE A 140 -13.89 3.42 5.87
#